data_AF-A0A6G6J8A3-F1
#
_entry.id   AF-A0A6G6J8A3-F1
#
_cell.length_a   1.000
_cell.length_b   1.000
_cell.length_c   1.000
_cell.angle_alpha   90.00
_cell.angle_beta   90.00
_cell.angle_gamma   90.00
#
_symmetry.space_group_name_H-M   'P 1'
#
loop_
_entity.id
_entity.type
_entity.pdbx_description
1 polymer ?
#
loop_
_entity_poly.entity_id
_entity_poly.type
_entity_poly.pdbx_seq_one_letter_code
_entity_poly.pdbx_strand_id
1 'polypeptide(L)'
;MSELPLEQVKAVYRAAIDPDVKNTEGASWWQAVAAEVRAVISAPTAKAAGEIITWWHREWSAVGDHPTRAAQRLRSAARRFTA
;
A
#
# COMPACT_ATOMS: atom_id res chain seq x y z
N MET A 1 1.82 1.64 17.77
CA MET A 1 2.15 0.60 16.77
C MET A 1 3.45 1.00 16.13
N SER A 2 4.49 0.19 16.26
CA SER A 2 5.81 0.47 15.68
C SER A 2 5.67 0.72 14.18
N GLU A 3 6.17 1.87 13.75
CA GLU A 3 6.06 2.35 12.37
C GLU A 3 6.74 1.34 11.41
N LEU A 4 6.03 0.87 10.39
CA LEU A 4 6.58 -0.02 9.37
C LEU A 4 7.78 0.67 8.68
N PRO A 5 9.01 0.15 8.78
CA PRO A 5 10.19 0.67 8.08
C PRO A 5 9.95 0.81 6.57
N LEU A 6 10.62 1.79 5.95
CA LEU A 6 10.44 2.09 4.53
C LEU A 6 10.72 0.87 3.63
N GLU A 7 11.73 0.07 3.95
CA GLU A 7 12.05 -1.15 3.19
C GLU A 7 10.92 -2.20 3.26
N GLN A 8 10.24 -2.26 4.40
CA GLN A 8 9.13 -3.18 4.62
C GLN A 8 7.86 -2.66 3.92
N VAL A 9 7.65 -1.34 3.88
CA VAL A 9 6.63 -0.71 3.02
C VAL A 9 6.87 -1.07 1.55
N LYS A 10 8.11 -0.93 1.05
CA LYS A 10 8.46 -1.28 -0.34
C LYS A 10 8.13 -2.75 -0.64
N ALA A 11 8.45 -3.65 0.27
CA ALA A 11 8.13 -5.08 0.13
C ALA A 11 6.61 -5.33 0.12
N VAL A 12 5.87 -4.68 1.02
CA VAL A 12 4.40 -4.75 1.06
C VAL A 12 3.77 -4.25 -0.23
N TYR A 13 4.23 -3.09 -0.72
CA TYR A 13 3.75 -2.48 -1.94
C TYR A 13 3.99 -3.40 -3.14
N ARG A 14 5.21 -3.94 -3.29
CA ARG A 14 5.53 -4.90 -4.36
C ARG A 14 4.68 -6.15 -4.33
N ALA A 15 4.42 -6.68 -3.14
CA ALA A 15 3.63 -7.89 -2.99
C ALA A 15 2.13 -7.67 -3.27
N ALA A 16 1.63 -6.44 -3.10
CA ALA A 16 0.20 -6.16 -3.13
C ALA A 16 -0.29 -5.38 -4.36
N ILE A 17 0.59 -4.56 -4.95
CA ILE A 17 0.24 -3.57 -5.97
C ILE A 17 1.02 -3.83 -7.24
N ASP A 18 2.34 -3.62 -7.21
CA ASP A 18 3.18 -3.69 -8.40
C ASP A 18 4.50 -4.40 -8.07
N PRO A 19 4.64 -5.69 -8.45
CA PRO A 19 5.84 -6.47 -8.17
C PRO A 19 7.08 -5.96 -8.94
N ASP A 20 6.89 -5.24 -10.04
CA ASP A 20 7.94 -4.78 -10.93
C ASP A 20 8.44 -3.36 -10.58
N VAL A 21 7.82 -2.69 -9.60
CA VAL A 21 8.24 -1.34 -9.20
C VAL A 21 9.69 -1.34 -8.69
N LYS A 22 10.51 -0.55 -9.38
CA LYS A 22 11.93 -0.44 -9.10
C LYS A 22 12.19 0.60 -8.01
N ASN A 23 13.35 0.48 -7.35
CA ASN A 23 13.85 1.50 -6.43
C ASN A 23 14.33 2.78 -7.15
N THR A 24 14.11 2.91 -8.46
CA THR A 24 14.46 4.10 -9.24
C THR A 24 13.52 5.26 -8.99
N GLU A 25 12.34 5.00 -8.43
CA GLU A 25 11.43 6.04 -7.95
C GLU A 25 12.10 6.87 -6.86
N GLY A 26 11.87 8.19 -6.91
CA GLY A 26 12.49 9.14 -5.98
C GLY A 26 12.14 8.85 -4.52
N ALA A 27 13.04 9.24 -3.61
CA ALA A 27 12.80 9.09 -2.16
C ALA A 27 11.51 9.77 -1.69
N SER A 28 11.16 10.92 -2.25
CA SER A 28 9.90 11.63 -1.97
C SER A 28 8.66 10.81 -2.33
N TRP A 29 8.72 10.08 -3.45
CA TRP A 29 7.65 9.19 -3.87
C TRP A 29 7.46 8.04 -2.89
N TRP A 30 8.54 7.36 -2.50
CA TRP A 30 8.48 6.28 -1.53
C TRP A 30 8.02 6.73 -0.13
N GLN A 31 8.30 7.97 0.27
CA GLN A 31 7.80 8.54 1.52
C GLN A 31 6.28 8.76 1.50
N ALA A 32 5.74 9.27 0.38
CA ALA A 32 4.30 9.37 0.18
C ALA A 32 3.63 7.99 0.23
N VAL A 33 4.19 7.03 -0.52
CA VAL A 33 3.74 5.62 -0.52
C VAL A 33 3.76 5.03 0.90
N ALA A 34 4.81 5.30 1.68
CA ALA A 34 4.89 4.84 3.06
C ALA A 34 3.82 5.42 3.96
N ALA A 35 3.56 6.72 3.89
CA ALA A 35 2.51 7.37 4.68
C ALA A 35 1.15 6.71 4.44
N GLU A 36 0.84 6.42 3.19
CA GLU A 36 -0.46 5.88 2.80
C GLU A 36 -0.59 4.38 3.07
N VAL A 37 0.43 3.58 2.79
CA VAL A 37 0.44 2.16 3.18
C VAL A 37 0.26 2.03 4.69
N ARG A 38 0.93 2.88 5.49
CA ARG A 38 0.76 2.89 6.96
C ARG A 38 -0.66 3.30 7.36
N ALA A 39 -1.27 4.27 6.70
CA ALA A 39 -2.64 4.67 6.94
C ALA A 39 -3.64 3.53 6.61
N VAL A 40 -3.44 2.83 5.50
CA VAL A 40 -4.25 1.66 5.08
C VAL A 40 -4.17 0.51 6.09
N ILE A 41 -2.98 0.25 6.61
CA ILE A 41 -2.75 -0.80 7.61
C ILE A 41 -3.38 -0.41 8.95
N SER A 42 -3.30 0.86 9.32
CA SER A 42 -3.84 1.39 10.57
C SER A 42 -5.35 1.62 10.53
N ALA A 43 -5.96 1.66 9.33
CA ALA A 43 -7.39 1.87 9.18
C ALA A 43 -8.19 0.77 9.90
N PRO A 44 -9.31 1.13 10.56
CA PRO A 44 -10.08 0.20 11.38
C PRO A 44 -10.85 -0.83 10.55
N THR A 45 -11.19 -0.50 9.30
CA THR A 45 -11.99 -1.35 8.42
C THR A 45 -11.42 -1.39 7.00
N ALA A 46 -11.71 -2.47 6.26
CA ALA A 46 -11.34 -2.56 4.85
C ALA A 46 -11.99 -1.46 3.99
N LYS A 47 -13.17 -0.98 4.38
CA LYS A 47 -13.84 0.15 3.71
C LYS A 47 -13.03 1.44 3.89
N ALA A 48 -12.72 1.81 5.13
CA ALA A 48 -11.90 3.00 5.43
C ALA A 48 -10.51 2.90 4.77
N ALA A 49 -9.91 1.71 4.77
CA ALA A 49 -8.65 1.45 4.08
C ALA A 49 -8.76 1.63 2.55
N GLY A 50 -9.88 1.22 1.95
CA GLY A 50 -10.16 1.42 0.54
C GLY A 50 -10.35 2.89 0.17
N GLU A 51 -11.01 3.68 1.04
CA GLU A 51 -11.19 5.13 0.84
C GLU A 51 -9.84 5.87 0.78
N ILE A 52 -8.88 5.48 1.62
CA ILE A 52 -7.52 6.05 1.63
C ILE A 52 -6.82 5.87 0.27
N ILE A 53 -6.92 4.68 -0.34
CA ILE A 53 -6.24 4.39 -1.62
C ILE A 53 -7.10 4.63 -2.85
N THR A 54 -8.33 5.14 -2.67
CA THR A 54 -9.25 5.34 -3.79
C THR A 54 -8.70 6.33 -4.81
N TRP A 55 -7.88 7.29 -4.36
CA TRP A 55 -7.24 8.24 -5.27
C TRP A 55 -6.05 7.62 -6.02
N TRP A 56 -5.21 6.76 -5.39
CA TRP A 56 -4.23 5.92 -6.11
C TRP A 56 -4.88 5.08 -7.20
N HIS A 57 -6.06 4.53 -6.88
CA HIS A 57 -6.81 3.72 -7.83
C HIS A 57 -7.28 4.50 -9.06
N ARG A 58 -7.51 5.82 -8.95
CA ARG A 58 -7.84 6.64 -10.13
C ARG A 58 -6.65 6.73 -11.10
N GLU A 59 -5.43 6.69 -10.58
CA GLU A 59 -4.21 6.72 -11.40
C GLU A 59 -3.85 5.35 -11.99
N TRP A 60 -4.26 4.24 -11.35
CA TRP A 60 -4.05 2.87 -11.87
C TRP A 60 -5.32 2.18 -12.35
N SER A 61 -6.36 2.94 -12.72
CA SER A 61 -7.68 2.41 -13.15
C SER A 61 -7.63 1.49 -14.40
N ALA A 62 -6.48 1.34 -15.05
CA ALA A 62 -6.29 0.46 -16.18
C ALA A 62 -6.48 -1.04 -15.85
N VAL A 63 -6.29 -1.47 -14.59
CA VAL A 63 -6.30 -2.90 -14.23
C VAL A 63 -7.65 -3.45 -13.78
N GLY A 64 -8.70 -2.62 -13.72
CA GLY A 64 -10.04 -3.07 -13.30
C GLY A 64 -10.10 -3.60 -11.86
N ASP A 65 -9.15 -3.19 -11.01
CA ASP A 65 -9.13 -3.57 -9.59
C ASP A 65 -10.18 -2.78 -8.78
N HIS A 66 -10.33 -3.11 -7.50
CA HIS A 66 -11.22 -2.36 -6.59
C HIS A 66 -10.42 -1.82 -5.40
N PRO A 67 -10.59 -0.55 -4.99
CA PRO A 67 -9.83 0.05 -3.88
C PRO A 67 -9.87 -0.78 -2.59
N THR A 68 -11.04 -1.31 -2.23
CA THR A 68 -11.18 -2.19 -1.07
C THR A 68 -10.37 -3.49 -1.19
N ARG A 69 -10.27 -4.08 -2.39
CA ARG A 69 -9.49 -5.31 -2.62
C ARG A 69 -8.00 -5.02 -2.55
N ALA A 70 -7.53 -3.96 -3.19
CA ALA A 70 -6.13 -3.52 -3.09
C ALA A 70 -5.75 -3.22 -1.63
N ALA A 71 -6.60 -2.54 -0.87
CA ALA A 71 -6.38 -2.30 0.56
C ALA A 71 -6.31 -3.61 1.38
N GLN A 72 -7.15 -4.60 1.06
CA GLN A 72 -7.07 -5.93 1.69
C GLN A 72 -5.76 -6.66 1.36
N ARG A 73 -5.25 -6.56 0.12
CA ARG A 73 -3.95 -7.13 -0.26
C ARG A 73 -2.81 -6.47 0.51
N LEU A 74 -2.79 -5.14 0.58
CA LEU A 74 -1.80 -4.38 1.36
C LEU A 74 -1.77 -4.80 2.84
N ARG A 75 -2.94 -4.89 3.48
CA ARG A 75 -3.05 -5.34 4.88
C ARG A 75 -2.59 -6.78 5.08
N SER A 76 -2.90 -7.67 4.12
CA SER A 76 -2.50 -9.07 4.19
C SER A 76 -1.01 -9.25 3.97
N ALA A 77 -0.43 -8.51 3.01
CA ALA A 77 1.02 -8.46 2.80
C ALA A 77 1.73 -7.90 4.03
N ALA A 78 1.24 -6.81 4.62
CA ALA A 78 1.81 -6.23 5.84
C ALA A 78 1.92 -7.26 6.97
N ARG A 79 0.86 -8.03 7.22
CA ARG A 79 0.88 -9.11 8.23
C ARG A 79 1.94 -10.18 7.95
N ARG A 80 2.23 -10.48 6.68
CA ARG A 80 3.26 -11.44 6.29
C ARG A 80 4.67 -10.93 6.58
N PHE A 81 4.88 -9.62 6.51
CA PHE A 81 6.19 -9.03 6.73
C PHE A 81 6.41 -8.63 8.19
N THR A 82 5.36 -8.38 8.98
CA THR A 82 5.46 -7.99 10.40
C THR A 82 5.42 -9.16 11.39
N ALA A 83 5.22 -10.39 10.92
CA ALA A 83 5.25 -11.61 11.72
C ALA A 83 6.65 -12.24 11.67
#